data_AF-A0A359BGX4-F1
#
_entry.id   AF-A0A359BGX4-F1
#
_cell.length_a   1.000
_cell.length_b   1.000
_cell.length_c   1.000
_cell.angle_alpha   90.00
_cell.angle_beta   90.00
_cell.angle_gamma   90.00
#
_symmetry.space_group_name_H-M   'P 1'
#
loop_
_entity.id
_entity.type
_entity.pdbx_description
1 polymer ?
#
loop_
_entity_poly.entity_id
_entity_poly.type
_entity_poly.pdbx_seq_one_letter_code
_entity_poly.pdbx_strand_id
1 'polypeptide(L)'
;KYYAYKRGSVEAPVSVVSSLVNGLTGMMAILYGEGDYIKTVGIATSAGYDCDNQAATTGGLIGVLRGMSGIGEEAVELMTTMPKWYDWDKPFNDMYVNMTRDEIALRTPISEMVRRTVAVAEEAIRSNGGRMELRDGEIVYVIASDVP
;
A
#
# COMPACT_ATOMS: atom_id res chain seq x y z
N LYS A 1 3.04 -28.56 9.31
CA LYS A 1 3.25 -27.10 9.51
C LYS A 1 2.31 -26.24 8.67
N TYR A 2 1.72 -26.77 7.60
CA TYR A 2 0.59 -26.16 6.90
C TYR A 2 -0.57 -27.17 6.94
N TYR A 3 -1.80 -26.68 7.10
CA TYR A 3 -3.02 -27.47 6.92
C TYR A 3 -3.54 -27.17 5.50
N ALA A 4 -4.10 -28.15 4.81
CA ALA A 4 -4.77 -27.89 3.54
C ALA A 4 -6.21 -27.46 3.83
N TYR A 5 -6.57 -26.22 3.50
CA TYR A 5 -7.99 -25.86 3.37
C TYR A 5 -8.50 -26.45 2.07
N LYS A 6 -9.56 -27.26 2.15
CA LYS A 6 -10.24 -27.83 0.98
C LYS A 6 -11.70 -27.41 0.99
N ARG A 7 -12.14 -26.72 -0.07
CA ARG A 7 -13.56 -26.47 -0.35
C ARG A 7 -13.81 -26.59 -1.85
N GLY A 8 -14.53 -27.65 -2.25
CA GLY A 8 -14.75 -27.96 -3.67
C GLY A 8 -13.43 -28.20 -4.40
N SER A 9 -13.21 -27.48 -5.50
CA SER A 9 -11.97 -27.53 -6.30
C SER A 9 -10.83 -26.68 -5.75
N VAL A 10 -11.06 -25.90 -4.68
CA VAL A 10 -10.05 -25.00 -4.11
C VAL A 10 -9.29 -25.73 -3.00
N GLU A 11 -7.98 -25.85 -3.18
CA GLU A 11 -7.02 -26.28 -2.17
C GLU A 11 -6.02 -25.16 -1.90
N ALA A 12 -5.88 -24.74 -0.64
CA ALA A 12 -4.94 -23.70 -0.25
C ALA A 12 -4.10 -24.14 0.95
N PRO A 13 -2.78 -23.86 0.95
CA PRO A 13 -1.94 -24.08 2.13
C PRO A 13 -2.28 -23.02 3.19
N VAL A 14 -2.87 -23.46 4.29
CA VAL A 14 -3.23 -22.60 5.43
C VAL A 14 -2.23 -22.82 6.56
N SER A 15 -1.47 -21.77 6.85
CA SER A 15 -0.75 -21.63 8.12
C SER A 15 -1.44 -20.54 8.95
N VAL A 16 -1.40 -20.71 10.27
CA VAL A 16 -1.89 -19.70 11.23
C VAL A 16 -1.14 -18.36 11.08
N VAL A 17 0.06 -18.40 10.48
CA VAL A 17 0.89 -17.23 10.13
C VAL A 17 1.09 -17.09 8.62
N SER A 18 0.09 -17.49 7.81
CA SER A 18 0.17 -17.34 6.34
C SER A 18 -0.25 -15.94 5.89
N SER A 19 0.25 -15.50 4.73
CA SER A 19 -0.23 -14.27 4.08
C SER A 19 -1.73 -14.28 3.77
N LEU A 20 -2.36 -15.47 3.72
CA LEU A 20 -3.80 -15.59 3.54
C LEU A 20 -4.57 -14.95 4.70
N VAL A 21 -4.13 -15.11 5.96
CA VAL A 21 -4.81 -14.47 7.09
C VAL A 21 -4.66 -12.95 7.01
N ASN A 22 -3.47 -12.43 6.70
CA ASN A 22 -3.26 -10.99 6.51
C ASN A 22 -4.16 -10.44 5.40
N GLY A 23 -4.23 -11.12 4.26
CA GLY A 23 -5.11 -10.73 3.15
C GLY A 23 -6.57 -10.64 3.56
N LEU A 24 -7.08 -11.64 4.30
CA LEU A 24 -8.45 -11.63 4.83
C LEU A 24 -8.65 -10.50 5.85
N THR A 25 -7.67 -10.22 6.72
CA THR A 25 -7.75 -9.07 7.63
C THR A 25 -7.75 -7.73 6.89
N GLY A 26 -7.00 -7.61 5.79
CA GLY A 26 -7.02 -6.43 4.94
C GLY A 26 -8.38 -6.21 4.27
N MET A 27 -8.98 -7.28 3.74
CA MET A 27 -10.34 -7.22 3.16
C MET A 27 -11.38 -6.79 4.22
N MET A 28 -11.34 -7.39 5.41
CA MET A 28 -12.18 -6.97 6.53
C MET A 28 -11.97 -5.49 6.84
N ALA A 29 -10.72 -5.04 6.96
CA ALA A 29 -10.40 -3.66 7.29
C ALA A 29 -10.95 -2.67 6.26
N ILE A 30 -10.89 -2.97 4.96
CA ILE A 30 -11.49 -2.12 3.91
C ILE A 30 -13.01 -2.07 4.06
N LEU A 31 -13.65 -3.22 4.28
CA LEU A 31 -15.11 -3.31 4.37
C LEU A 31 -15.66 -2.56 5.58
N TYR A 32 -15.06 -2.75 6.76
CA TYR A 32 -15.49 -2.06 7.98
C TYR A 32 -14.92 -0.64 8.10
N GLY A 33 -13.84 -0.35 7.39
CA GLY A 33 -13.25 0.98 7.25
C GLY A 33 -14.00 1.86 6.25
N GLU A 34 -14.87 1.29 5.41
CA GLU A 34 -15.74 2.02 4.47
C GLU A 34 -14.96 2.92 3.48
N GLY A 35 -13.69 2.59 3.23
CA GLY A 35 -12.78 3.38 2.40
C GLY A 35 -12.24 4.66 3.07
N ASP A 36 -12.52 4.87 4.36
CA ASP A 36 -11.84 5.88 5.18
C ASP A 36 -10.44 5.38 5.57
N TYR A 37 -9.41 6.20 5.34
CA TYR A 37 -8.02 5.79 5.50
C TYR A 37 -7.67 5.45 6.96
N ILE A 38 -7.95 6.36 7.90
CA ILE A 38 -7.56 6.19 9.31
C ILE A 38 -8.33 5.01 9.92
N LYS A 39 -9.64 4.92 9.67
CA LYS A 39 -10.47 3.81 10.14
C LYS A 39 -9.99 2.48 9.56
N THR A 40 -9.72 2.42 8.25
CA THR A 40 -9.23 1.21 7.57
C THR A 40 -7.89 0.76 8.13
N VAL A 41 -6.89 1.65 8.19
CA VAL A 41 -5.54 1.33 8.69
C VAL A 41 -5.58 0.99 10.18
N GLY A 42 -6.41 1.68 10.97
CA GLY A 42 -6.62 1.40 12.39
C GLY A 42 -7.20 0.00 12.63
N ILE A 43 -8.23 -0.39 11.88
CA ILE A 43 -8.80 -1.75 11.95
C ILE A 43 -7.77 -2.79 11.51
N ALA A 44 -7.07 -2.56 10.40
CA ALA A 44 -6.05 -3.46 9.86
C ALA A 44 -4.94 -3.73 10.89
N THR A 45 -4.44 -2.66 11.52
CA THR A 45 -3.39 -2.76 12.55
C THR A 45 -3.90 -3.48 13.80
N SER A 46 -5.14 -3.19 14.21
CA SER A 46 -5.75 -3.76 15.43
C SER A 46 -6.13 -5.24 15.27
N ALA A 47 -6.25 -5.74 14.04
CA ALA A 47 -6.57 -7.14 13.76
C ALA A 47 -5.47 -8.14 14.18
N GLY A 48 -4.26 -7.66 14.50
CA GLY A 48 -3.14 -8.48 14.96
C GLY A 48 -2.40 -9.20 13.83
N TYR A 49 -1.83 -10.38 14.13
CA TYR A 49 -0.94 -11.13 13.23
C TYR A 49 0.27 -10.29 12.80
N ASP A 50 0.61 -10.30 11.51
CA ASP A 50 1.66 -9.50 10.89
C ASP A 50 1.09 -8.14 10.50
N CYS A 51 0.79 -7.33 11.53
CA CYS A 51 -0.20 -6.26 11.44
C CYS A 51 0.17 -5.09 10.52
N ASP A 52 1.46 -4.88 10.31
CA ASP A 52 2.00 -3.92 9.35
C ASP A 52 1.69 -4.32 7.90
N ASN A 53 1.64 -5.62 7.59
CA ASN A 53 1.36 -6.11 6.24
C ASN A 53 -0.03 -5.69 5.74
N GLN A 54 -1.10 -6.01 6.50
CA GLN A 54 -2.45 -5.62 6.08
C GLN A 54 -2.64 -4.10 6.12
N ALA A 55 -2.05 -3.39 7.09
CA ALA A 55 -2.15 -1.94 7.20
C ALA A 55 -1.48 -1.22 6.02
N ALA A 56 -0.26 -1.64 5.65
CA ALA A 56 0.46 -1.11 4.51
C ALA A 56 -0.27 -1.42 3.19
N THR A 57 -0.82 -2.63 3.06
CA THR A 57 -1.53 -3.05 1.85
C THR A 57 -2.81 -2.24 1.64
N THR A 58 -3.65 -2.11 2.67
CA THR A 58 -4.93 -1.37 2.56
C THR A 58 -4.71 0.13 2.44
N GLY A 59 -3.75 0.70 3.17
CA GLY A 59 -3.36 2.10 3.04
C GLY A 59 -2.84 2.43 1.64
N GLY A 60 -1.98 1.56 1.08
CA GLY A 60 -1.50 1.67 -0.30
C GLY A 60 -2.63 1.59 -1.32
N LEU A 61 -3.58 0.65 -1.15
CA LEU A 61 -4.74 0.51 -2.03
C LEU A 61 -5.60 1.79 -2.05
N ILE A 62 -5.89 2.36 -0.87
CA ILE A 62 -6.66 3.61 -0.77
C ILE A 62 -5.90 4.75 -1.47
N GLY A 63 -4.58 4.86 -1.26
CA GLY A 63 -3.75 5.85 -1.93
C GLY A 63 -3.74 5.71 -3.46
N VAL A 64 -3.73 4.48 -3.99
CA VAL A 64 -3.84 4.24 -5.44
C VAL A 64 -5.20 4.66 -5.98
N LEU A 65 -6.29 4.36 -5.26
CA LEU A 65 -7.65 4.65 -5.70
C LEU A 65 -8.02 6.14 -5.63
N ARG A 66 -7.49 6.86 -4.65
CA ARG A 66 -7.95 8.22 -4.30
C ARG A 66 -6.83 9.25 -4.23
N GLY A 67 -5.59 8.88 -4.48
CA GLY A 67 -4.43 9.76 -4.34
C GLY A 67 -4.21 10.22 -2.89
N MET A 68 -3.41 11.28 -2.73
CA MET A 68 -3.12 11.85 -1.41
C MET A 68 -4.36 12.42 -0.71
N SER A 69 -5.35 12.93 -1.45
CA SER A 69 -6.60 13.42 -0.85
C SER A 69 -7.40 12.32 -0.14
N GLY A 70 -7.29 11.07 -0.61
CA GLY A 70 -7.92 9.92 0.04
C GLY A 70 -7.27 9.48 1.36
N ILE A 71 -6.04 9.91 1.64
CA ILE A 71 -5.36 9.64 2.91
C ILE A 71 -5.87 10.58 4.01
N GLY A 72 -6.27 11.80 3.65
CA GLY A 72 -6.82 12.80 4.56
C GLY A 72 -5.74 13.62 5.28
N GLU A 73 -6.09 14.85 5.66
CA GLU A 73 -5.18 15.81 6.30
C GLU A 73 -4.68 15.32 7.66
N GLU A 74 -5.56 14.74 8.49
CA GLU A 74 -5.21 14.21 9.80
C GLU A 74 -4.09 13.16 9.72
N ALA A 75 -4.19 12.23 8.78
CA ALA A 75 -3.17 11.20 8.59
C ALA A 75 -1.85 11.80 8.10
N VAL A 76 -1.90 12.75 7.17
CA VAL A 76 -0.71 13.45 6.67
C VAL A 76 -0.03 14.25 7.78
N GLU A 77 -0.81 14.94 8.61
CA GLU A 77 -0.32 15.69 9.76
C GLU A 77 0.43 14.78 10.73
N LEU A 78 -0.15 13.62 11.09
CA LEU A 78 0.51 12.62 11.92
C LEU A 78 1.86 12.17 11.33
N MET A 79 1.97 12.02 10.00
CA MET A 79 3.22 11.64 9.34
C MET A 79 4.28 12.74 9.36
N THR A 80 3.88 14.00 9.56
CA THR A 80 4.76 15.18 9.68
C THR A 80 5.11 15.53 11.13
N THR A 81 4.30 15.10 12.10
CA THR A 81 4.37 15.47 13.52
C THR A 81 4.61 14.30 14.48
N MET A 82 4.83 13.07 13.95
CA MET A 82 5.23 11.86 14.71
C MET A 82 6.10 12.22 15.92
N PRO A 83 5.97 11.57 17.11
CA PRO A 83 6.49 12.03 18.41
C PRO A 83 8.01 12.27 18.42
N LYS A 84 8.39 13.40 17.85
CA LYS A 84 9.73 13.91 17.62
C LYS A 84 9.75 15.32 18.15
N TRP A 85 10.95 15.78 18.44
CA TRP A 85 11.18 17.09 19.04
C TRP A 85 10.98 18.27 18.05
N TYR A 86 10.51 18.02 16.82
CA TYR A 86 10.35 18.98 15.74
C TYR A 86 9.46 18.44 14.61
N ASP A 87 8.83 19.35 13.85
CA ASP A 87 7.96 19.07 12.71
C ASP A 87 8.77 18.89 11.41
N TRP A 88 8.17 18.21 10.44
CA TRP A 88 8.71 18.04 9.10
C TRP A 88 7.82 18.66 8.02
N ASP A 89 8.45 19.25 6.99
CA ASP A 89 7.74 19.80 5.84
C ASP A 89 7.09 18.72 4.95
N LYS A 90 7.53 17.47 5.09
CA LYS A 90 7.07 16.32 4.29
C LYS A 90 6.81 15.11 5.17
N PRO A 91 5.84 14.25 4.82
CA PRO A 91 5.61 12.98 5.50
C PRO A 91 6.91 12.19 5.67
N PHE A 92 7.18 11.74 6.90
CA PHE A 92 8.38 10.97 7.24
C PHE A 92 9.71 11.64 6.84
N ASN A 93 9.75 12.97 6.76
CA ASN A 93 10.88 13.75 6.27
C ASN A 93 11.39 13.31 4.87
N ASP A 94 10.51 12.75 4.04
CA ASP A 94 10.86 12.23 2.71
C ASP A 94 12.05 11.24 2.74
N MET A 95 12.23 10.49 3.83
CA MET A 95 13.43 9.69 4.04
C MET A 95 13.13 8.29 4.58
N TYR A 96 13.52 7.26 3.83
CA TYR A 96 13.66 5.90 4.33
C TYR A 96 15.09 5.68 4.85
N VAL A 97 15.21 5.17 6.08
CA VAL A 97 16.50 4.84 6.69
C VAL A 97 16.60 3.32 6.84
N ASN A 98 17.47 2.71 6.05
CA ASN A 98 17.76 1.28 6.12
C ASN A 98 18.84 1.02 7.17
N MET A 99 18.58 0.15 8.14
CA MET A 99 19.57 -0.27 9.13
C MET A 99 19.84 -1.78 9.12
N THR A 100 19.11 -2.55 8.30
CA THR A 100 19.01 -4.01 8.47
C THR A 100 19.22 -4.81 7.18
N ARG A 101 19.45 -4.13 6.05
CA ARG A 101 19.72 -4.78 4.76
C ARG A 101 21.08 -4.35 4.23
N ASP A 102 21.98 -5.29 4.13
CA ASP A 102 23.24 -5.09 3.43
C ASP A 102 22.97 -4.78 1.95
N GLU A 103 23.92 -4.09 1.30
CA GLU A 103 23.86 -3.75 -0.14
C GLU A 103 22.76 -2.76 -0.57
N ILE A 104 21.91 -2.32 0.36
CA ILE A 104 20.94 -1.24 0.14
C ILE A 104 21.43 0.04 0.82
N ALA A 105 21.30 1.18 0.13
CA ALA A 105 21.70 2.48 0.67
C ALA A 105 21.11 2.74 2.06
N LEU A 106 21.93 3.29 2.97
CA LEU A 106 21.53 3.63 4.33
C LEU A 106 20.35 4.62 4.36
N ARG A 107 20.30 5.53 3.38
CA ARG A 107 19.29 6.57 3.26
C ARG A 107 18.82 6.64 1.82
N THR A 108 17.50 6.58 1.64
CA THR A 108 16.86 6.69 0.33
C THR A 108 15.68 7.64 0.44
N PRO A 109 15.58 8.68 -0.38
CA PRO A 109 14.41 9.54 -0.37
C PRO A 109 13.14 8.77 -0.72
N ILE A 110 12.04 8.99 0.01
CA ILE A 110 10.75 8.34 -0.29
C ILE A 110 10.29 8.75 -1.68
N SER A 111 10.46 10.01 -2.06
CA SER A 111 10.18 10.52 -3.40
C SER A 111 11.00 9.83 -4.50
N GLU A 112 12.21 9.35 -4.20
CA GLU A 112 12.98 8.52 -5.14
C GLU A 112 12.35 7.14 -5.30
N MET A 113 11.96 6.50 -4.19
CA MET A 113 11.26 5.22 -4.21
C MET A 113 9.96 5.33 -5.02
N VAL A 114 9.19 6.40 -4.81
CA VAL A 114 7.96 6.68 -5.57
C VAL A 114 8.26 6.80 -7.07
N ARG A 115 9.25 7.62 -7.47
CA ARG A 115 9.63 7.76 -8.90
C ARG A 115 9.99 6.42 -9.54
N ARG A 116 10.77 5.59 -8.83
CA ARG A 116 11.17 4.26 -9.32
C ARG A 116 9.97 3.31 -9.45
N THR A 117 9.06 3.32 -8.49
CA THR A 117 7.83 2.52 -8.53
C THR A 117 6.94 2.95 -9.69
N VAL A 118 6.75 4.26 -9.90
CA VAL A 118 5.97 4.79 -11.02
C VAL A 118 6.59 4.38 -12.36
N ALA A 119 7.91 4.50 -12.52
CA ALA A 119 8.58 4.08 -13.76
C ALA A 119 8.38 2.59 -14.07
N VAL A 120 8.41 1.72 -13.05
CA VAL A 120 8.12 0.29 -13.24
C VAL A 120 6.64 0.07 -13.61
N ALA A 121 5.72 0.80 -12.98
CA ALA A 121 4.29 0.71 -13.29
C ALA A 121 3.99 1.17 -14.72
N GLU A 122 4.59 2.29 -15.16
CA GLU A 122 4.48 2.81 -16.52
C GLU A 122 4.95 1.79 -17.56
N GLU A 123 6.11 1.17 -17.32
CA GLU A 123 6.63 0.14 -18.21
C GLU A 123 5.72 -1.08 -18.25
N ALA A 124 5.22 -1.53 -17.09
CA ALA A 124 4.27 -2.64 -17.01
C ALA A 124 2.97 -2.34 -17.77
N ILE A 125 2.42 -1.14 -17.64
CA ILE A 125 1.20 -0.70 -18.34
C ILE A 125 1.44 -0.75 -19.86
N ARG A 126 2.53 -0.16 -20.35
CA ARG A 126 2.85 -0.10 -21.78
C ARG A 126 3.12 -1.49 -22.37
N SER A 127 3.90 -2.30 -21.67
CA SER A 127 4.23 -3.66 -22.09
C SER A 127 2.99 -4.57 -22.18
N ASN A 128 1.91 -4.25 -21.47
CA ASN A 128 0.64 -4.98 -21.52
C ASN A 128 -0.44 -4.29 -22.37
N GLY A 129 -0.06 -3.39 -23.29
CA GLY A 129 -1.00 -2.75 -24.23
C GLY A 129 -1.80 -1.58 -23.65
N GLY A 130 -1.50 -1.18 -22.41
CA GLY A 130 -1.98 0.08 -21.84
C GLY A 130 -1.23 1.29 -22.39
N ARG A 131 -1.65 2.49 -21.98
CA ARG A 131 -1.08 3.76 -22.48
C ARG A 131 -1.22 4.89 -21.46
N MET A 132 -0.44 5.94 -21.67
CA MET A 132 -0.53 7.20 -20.94
C MET A 132 -1.27 8.22 -21.81
N GLU A 133 -2.22 8.95 -21.24
CA GLU A 133 -2.95 10.02 -21.90
C GLU A 133 -2.88 11.29 -21.06
N LEU A 134 -2.85 12.45 -21.73
CA LEU A 134 -3.06 13.73 -21.05
C LEU A 134 -4.55 14.08 -21.13
N ARG A 135 -5.22 14.17 -19.99
CA ARG A 135 -6.64 14.56 -19.89
C ARG A 135 -6.74 15.73 -18.92
N ASP A 136 -7.29 16.85 -19.39
CA ASP A 136 -7.48 18.07 -18.58
C ASP A 136 -6.20 18.56 -17.87
N GLY A 137 -5.03 18.34 -18.49
CA GLY A 137 -3.72 18.72 -17.92
C GLY A 137 -3.12 17.70 -16.95
N GLU A 138 -3.80 16.59 -16.68
CA GLU A 138 -3.34 15.50 -15.83
C GLU A 138 -2.94 14.27 -16.65
N ILE A 139 -1.90 13.57 -16.19
CA ILE A 139 -1.50 12.28 -16.77
C ILE A 139 -2.44 11.21 -16.23
N VAL A 140 -3.13 10.52 -17.14
CA VAL A 140 -4.00 9.39 -16.85
C VAL A 140 -3.42 8.13 -17.45
N TYR A 141 -3.35 7.08 -16.63
CA TYR A 141 -2.90 5.75 -17.06
C TYR A 141 -4.11 4.90 -17.46
N VAL A 142 -4.15 4.50 -18.74
CA VAL A 142 -5.16 3.58 -19.26
C VAL A 142 -4.59 2.17 -19.23
N ILE A 143 -5.17 1.33 -18.37
CA ILE A 143 -4.80 -0.09 -18.23
C ILE A 143 -5.63 -0.90 -19.23
N ALA A 144 -4.97 -1.76 -20.00
CA ALA A 144 -5.66 -2.75 -20.82
C ALA A 144 -6.21 -3.85 -19.88
N SER A 145 -7.54 -3.88 -19.75
CA SER A 145 -8.24 -4.84 -18.89
C SER A 145 -8.87 -5.93 -19.75
N ASP A 146 -8.71 -7.17 -19.34
CA ASP A 146 -9.45 -8.34 -19.83
C ASP A 146 -10.75 -8.58 -19.03
N VAL A 147 -10.95 -7.83 -17.94
CA VAL A 147 -12.22 -7.77 -17.22
C VAL A 147 -13.24 -6.99 -18.07
N PRO A 148 -14.41 -7.59 -18.40
CA PRO A 148 -15.47 -6.98 -19.22
C PRO A 148 -16.05 -5.69 -18.65
#